data_AF-A0A2S2QCD8-F1
#
_entry.id   AF-A0A2S2QCD8-F1
#
_cell.length_a   1.000
_cell.length_b   1.000
_cell.length_c   1.000
_cell.angle_alpha   90.00
_cell.angle_beta   90.00
_cell.angle_gamma   90.00
#
_symmetry.space_group_name_H-M   'P 1'
#
loop_
_entity.id
_entity.type
_entity.pdbx_description
1 polymer ?
#
loop_
_entity_poly.entity_id
_entity_poly.type
_entity_poly.pdbx_seq_one_letter_code
_entity_poly.pdbx_strand_id
1 'polypeptide(L)'
;MLLLNEKLSLKIYIILFNLYSKSIQLDYKWPESNIQLTPCHSTYTITSGNYILNYDSKVTGNYQNDCTFLIESPPGTKMQLNATISILKIQDNKECTDWLKFYDFYSNTTFVPLGEYCESTNLTNLLTFSNIMYLVINISPDDMFQLNITT
;
A
#
# COMPACT_ATOMS: atom_id res chain seq x y z
N MET A 1 15.47 66.11 11.78
CA MET A 1 14.29 65.32 11.38
C MET A 1 14.61 64.78 9.99
N LEU A 2 15.16 63.59 9.79
CA LEU A 2 14.56 62.28 10.05
C LEU A 2 15.67 61.22 10.29
N LEU A 3 15.99 60.97 11.56
CA LEU A 3 16.59 59.71 12.02
C LEU A 3 15.41 58.78 12.36
N LEU A 4 14.79 58.17 11.35
CA LEU A 4 13.58 57.37 11.59
C LEU A 4 13.36 56.25 10.56
N ASN A 5 14.43 55.72 9.93
CA ASN A 5 14.25 54.74 8.84
C ASN A 5 15.05 53.43 8.91
N GLU A 6 15.71 53.08 10.02
CA GLU A 6 16.37 51.76 10.15
C GLU A 6 15.72 50.82 11.17
N LYS A 7 15.07 51.33 12.23
CA LYS A 7 14.47 50.47 13.27
C LYS A 7 13.17 49.76 12.85
N LEU A 8 12.48 50.25 11.82
CA LEU A 8 11.18 49.70 11.40
C LEU A 8 11.36 48.41 10.57
N SER A 9 12.39 48.35 9.73
CA SER A 9 12.69 47.19 8.88
C SER A 9 13.08 45.95 9.70
N LEU A 10 13.90 46.12 10.74
CA LEU A 10 14.36 45.01 11.58
C LEU A 10 13.23 44.40 12.42
N LYS A 11 12.29 45.21 12.91
CA LYS A 11 11.12 44.72 13.68
C LYS A 11 10.19 43.86 12.83
N ILE A 12 9.99 44.22 11.56
CA ILE A 12 9.17 43.45 10.62
C ILE A 12 9.83 42.09 10.34
N TYR A 13 11.15 42.06 10.18
CA TYR A 13 11.90 40.81 9.97
C TYR A 13 11.81 39.85 11.16
N ILE A 14 11.85 40.36 12.39
CA ILE A 14 11.74 39.55 13.62
C ILE A 14 10.31 39.00 13.79
N ILE A 15 9.28 39.75 13.40
CA ILE A 15 7.89 39.28 13.45
C ILE A 15 7.66 38.15 12.42
N LEU A 16 8.23 38.29 11.22
CA LEU A 16 8.17 37.25 10.18
C LEU A 16 8.91 35.97 10.59
N PHE A 17 10.07 36.09 11.24
CA PHE A 17 10.81 34.91 11.74
C PHE A 17 10.08 34.20 12.90
N ASN A 18 9.40 34.93 13.78
CA ASN A 18 8.64 34.34 14.89
C ASN A 18 7.32 33.68 14.45
N LEU A 19 6.80 34.02 13.26
CA LEU A 19 5.65 33.32 12.68
C LEU A 19 6.05 32.01 11.99
N TYR A 20 7.32 31.88 11.58
CA TYR A 20 7.83 30.68 10.90
C TYR A 20 8.28 29.58 11.88
N SER A 21 8.44 29.88 13.18
CA SER A 21 8.97 28.94 14.16
C SER A 21 7.92 28.12 14.91
N LYS A 22 6.63 28.25 14.58
CA LYS A 22 5.64 27.27 15.02
C LYS A 22 5.67 26.10 14.04
N SER A 23 6.64 25.23 14.22
CA SER A 23 6.66 23.90 13.63
C SER A 23 5.34 23.22 13.97
N ILE A 24 4.44 23.18 12.99
CA ILE A 24 3.25 22.34 13.02
C ILE A 24 3.79 20.91 13.11
N GLN A 25 3.64 20.28 14.28
CA GLN A 25 3.74 18.84 14.36
C GLN A 25 2.54 18.29 13.59
N LEU A 26 2.76 18.00 12.31
CA LEU A 26 1.84 17.23 11.50
C LEU A 26 1.87 15.80 12.03
N ASP A 27 1.00 15.51 13.00
CA ASP A 27 0.55 14.15 13.23
C ASP A 27 -0.21 13.71 11.98
N TYR A 28 0.53 13.21 10.98
CA TYR A 28 -0.02 12.51 9.83
C TYR A 28 -0.61 11.19 10.34
N LYS A 29 -1.84 11.25 10.84
CA LYS A 29 -2.72 10.10 10.82
C LYS A 29 -3.08 9.89 9.34
N TRP A 30 -2.26 9.12 8.63
CA TRP A 30 -2.48 8.83 7.21
C TRP A 30 -3.90 8.28 7.04
N PRO A 31 -4.73 8.88 6.17
CA PRO A 31 -6.01 8.27 5.83
C PRO A 31 -5.75 6.90 5.20
N GLU A 32 -6.69 5.98 5.39
CA GLU A 32 -6.71 4.70 4.68
C GLU A 32 -6.47 4.97 3.19
N SER A 33 -5.29 4.58 2.71
CA SER A 33 -4.91 4.87 1.33
C SER A 33 -5.54 3.79 0.47
N ASN A 34 -6.60 4.19 -0.22
CA ASN A 34 -7.30 3.35 -1.18
C ASN A 34 -6.50 3.37 -2.49
N ILE A 35 -5.95 2.23 -2.87
CA ILE A 35 -5.12 2.04 -4.06
C ILE A 35 -5.84 1.07 -4.99
N GLN A 36 -6.14 1.51 -6.21
CA GLN A 36 -6.59 0.61 -7.27
C GLN A 36 -5.36 -0.04 -7.90
N LEU A 37 -5.33 -1.38 -7.91
CA LEU A 37 -4.27 -2.19 -8.51
C LEU A 37 -4.41 -2.19 -10.03
N THR A 38 -3.78 -1.23 -10.70
CA THR A 38 -3.74 -1.08 -12.15
C THR A 38 -2.51 -0.23 -12.57
N PRO A 39 -1.88 -0.54 -13.71
CA PRO A 39 -2.10 -1.72 -14.56
C PRO A 39 -1.53 -3.01 -13.95
N CYS A 40 -1.83 -4.15 -14.56
CA CYS A 40 -1.19 -5.43 -14.25
C CYS A 40 0.35 -5.32 -14.30
N HIS A 41 1.10 -6.02 -13.44
CA HIS A 41 2.57 -5.95 -13.33
C HIS A 41 3.12 -4.65 -12.71
N SER A 42 2.28 -3.90 -11.99
CA SER A 42 2.70 -2.66 -11.32
C SER A 42 3.36 -2.91 -9.96
N THR A 43 4.17 -1.93 -9.55
CA THR A 43 4.80 -1.87 -8.23
C THR A 43 4.12 -0.82 -7.36
N TYR A 44 3.85 -1.19 -6.10
CA TYR A 44 3.27 -0.32 -5.08
C TYR A 44 4.18 -0.28 -3.86
N THR A 45 4.56 0.92 -3.45
CA THR A 45 5.34 1.12 -2.23
C THR A 45 4.40 1.39 -1.06
N ILE A 46 4.46 0.56 -0.02
CA ILE A 46 3.75 0.72 1.24
C ILE A 46 4.76 1.02 2.36
N THR A 47 4.48 2.01 3.20
CA THR A 47 5.40 2.41 4.27
C THR A 47 4.93 1.95 5.64
N SER A 48 4.06 2.75 6.26
CA SER A 48 3.40 2.46 7.54
C SER A 48 1.97 2.97 7.45
N GLY A 49 0.98 2.17 7.88
CA GLY A 49 -0.42 2.58 7.91
C GLY A 49 -1.37 1.52 7.37
N ASN A 50 -2.60 1.97 7.10
CA ASN A 50 -3.68 1.12 6.60
C ASN A 50 -3.86 1.40 5.10
N TYR A 51 -3.76 0.36 4.28
CA TYR A 51 -3.87 0.41 2.83
C TYR A 51 -5.01 -0.48 2.40
N ILE A 52 -5.90 0.04 1.56
CA ILE A 52 -6.95 -0.76 0.94
C ILE A 52 -6.55 -0.93 -0.53
N LEU A 53 -6.07 -2.11 -0.89
CA LEU A 53 -5.75 -2.47 -2.27
C LEU A 53 -6.98 -3.09 -2.92
N ASN A 54 -7.52 -2.43 -3.93
CA ASN A 54 -8.67 -2.89 -4.69
C ASN A 54 -8.20 -3.42 -6.04
N TYR A 55 -8.67 -4.61 -6.41
CA TYR A 55 -8.47 -5.17 -7.73
C TYR A 55 -9.82 -5.36 -8.42
N ASP A 56 -9.89 -4.92 -9.66
CA ASP A 56 -11.00 -5.18 -10.58
C ASP A 56 -10.37 -5.54 -11.93
N SER A 57 -10.57 -6.78 -12.36
CA SER A 57 -10.01 -7.31 -13.61
C SER A 57 -10.40 -6.49 -14.85
N LYS A 58 -11.58 -5.85 -14.86
CA LYS A 58 -12.02 -4.96 -15.94
C LYS A 58 -11.23 -3.66 -15.97
N VAL A 59 -10.91 -3.11 -14.80
CA VAL A 59 -10.14 -1.87 -14.64
C VAL A 59 -8.65 -2.12 -14.89
N THR A 60 -8.14 -3.27 -14.44
CA THR A 60 -6.74 -3.68 -14.64
C THR A 60 -6.45 -4.04 -16.10
N GLY A 61 -7.50 -4.32 -16.89
CA GLY A 61 -7.38 -4.77 -18.28
C GLY A 61 -6.86 -6.21 -18.40
N ASN A 62 -6.93 -6.99 -17.32
CA ASN A 62 -6.48 -8.38 -17.31
C ASN A 62 -7.67 -9.32 -17.48
N TYR A 63 -7.75 -9.92 -18.67
CA TYR A 63 -8.75 -10.93 -19.02
C TYR A 63 -8.15 -12.36 -19.05
N GLN A 64 -6.86 -12.51 -18.76
CA GLN A 64 -6.11 -13.76 -18.91
C GLN A 64 -5.63 -14.33 -17.57
N ASN A 65 -6.16 -13.83 -16.45
CA ASN A 65 -6.02 -14.46 -15.13
C ASN A 65 -4.59 -14.58 -14.55
N ASP A 66 -3.63 -13.78 -15.02
CA ASP A 66 -2.25 -13.84 -14.49
C ASP A 66 -1.73 -12.45 -14.14
N CYS A 67 -2.35 -11.79 -13.15
CA CYS A 67 -1.81 -10.51 -12.67
C CYS A 67 -0.84 -10.67 -11.53
N THR A 68 0.30 -10.02 -11.66
CA THR A 68 1.28 -9.91 -10.60
C THR A 68 1.42 -8.46 -10.16
N PHE A 69 1.63 -8.25 -8.88
CA PHE A 69 1.89 -6.95 -8.29
C PHE A 69 3.07 -7.08 -7.33
N LEU A 70 3.95 -6.09 -7.37
CA LEU A 70 5.06 -5.98 -6.45
C LEU A 70 4.68 -5.00 -5.34
N ILE A 71 4.78 -5.45 -4.09
CA ILE A 71 4.53 -4.62 -2.92
C ILE A 71 5.87 -4.44 -2.20
N GLU A 72 6.32 -3.21 -2.06
CA GLU A 72 7.63 -2.87 -1.50
C GLU A 72 7.49 -2.04 -0.23
N SER A 73 8.30 -2.35 0.77
CA SER A 73 8.49 -1.53 1.97
C SER A 73 9.89 -0.91 1.96
N PRO A 74 10.16 0.08 2.83
CA PRO A 74 11.46 0.74 2.87
C PRO A 74 12.63 -0.26 2.99
N PRO A 75 13.76 -0.03 2.32
CA PRO A 75 14.90 -0.94 2.36
C PRO A 75 15.36 -1.25 3.80
N GLY A 76 15.72 -2.51 4.05
CA GLY A 76 16.17 -2.97 5.37
C GLY A 76 15.05 -3.21 6.38
N THR A 77 13.78 -3.05 5.99
CA THR A 77 12.62 -3.41 6.81
C THR A 77 12.10 -4.80 6.44
N LYS A 78 11.25 -5.34 7.31
CA LYS A 78 10.41 -6.50 7.03
C LYS A 78 8.96 -6.06 7.12
N MET A 79 8.09 -6.68 6.33
CA MET A 79 6.66 -6.42 6.42
C MET A 79 6.03 -7.38 7.41
N GLN A 80 5.25 -6.83 8.32
CA GLN A 80 4.23 -7.59 9.05
C GLN A 80 2.90 -7.15 8.47
N LEU A 81 2.22 -8.07 7.80
CA LEU A 81 0.97 -7.76 7.12
C LEU A 81 -0.16 -8.38 7.94
N ASN A 82 -1.08 -7.55 8.42
CA ASN A 82 -2.43 -8.05 8.69
C ASN A 82 -3.27 -7.69 7.48
N ALA A 83 -3.88 -8.73 6.90
CA ALA A 83 -4.55 -8.69 5.61
C ALA A 83 -5.97 -9.24 5.75
N THR A 84 -6.98 -8.43 5.44
CA THR A 84 -8.33 -8.96 5.19
C THR A 84 -8.49 -9.14 3.70
N ILE A 85 -8.68 -10.38 3.26
CA ILE A 85 -8.99 -10.75 1.88
C ILE A 85 -10.52 -10.88 1.78
N SER A 86 -11.14 -10.05 0.96
CA SER A 86 -12.57 -10.15 0.64
C SER A 86 -12.72 -10.46 -0.84
N ILE A 87 -13.32 -11.62 -1.14
CA ILE A 87 -13.65 -12.06 -2.50
C ILE A 87 -15.16 -11.87 -2.66
N LEU A 88 -15.55 -10.92 -3.51
CA LEU A 88 -16.93 -10.44 -3.58
C LEU A 88 -17.84 -11.31 -4.45
N LYS A 89 -17.28 -12.14 -5.33
CA LYS A 89 -18.01 -13.12 -6.12
C LYS A 89 -17.39 -14.49 -5.89
N ILE A 90 -18.12 -15.32 -5.16
CA ILE A 90 -17.85 -16.75 -5.03
C ILE A 90 -18.78 -17.39 -6.05
N GLN A 91 -18.25 -17.88 -7.18
CA GLN A 91 -19.03 -18.86 -7.94
C GLN A 91 -19.16 -20.11 -7.06
N ASP A 92 -20.35 -20.70 -7.01
CA ASP A 92 -20.72 -21.88 -6.20
C ASP A 92 -19.90 -23.17 -6.51
N ASN A 93 -18.84 -23.07 -7.31
CA ASN A 93 -17.99 -24.20 -7.66
C ASN A 93 -17.00 -24.50 -6.54
N LYS A 94 -17.00 -25.76 -6.10
CA LYS A 94 -16.11 -26.32 -5.07
C LYS A 94 -14.63 -26.36 -5.47
N GLU A 95 -14.29 -25.83 -6.63
CA GLU A 95 -12.92 -25.83 -7.16
C GLU A 95 -12.35 -24.41 -6.99
N CYS A 96 -11.20 -24.33 -6.32
CA CYS A 96 -10.42 -23.12 -6.01
C CYS A 96 -9.79 -22.55 -7.30
N THR A 97 -10.62 -22.17 -8.27
CA THR A 97 -10.22 -21.69 -9.59
C THR A 97 -9.72 -20.25 -9.53
N ASP A 98 -10.36 -19.44 -8.70
CA ASP A 98 -9.98 -18.05 -8.43
C ASP A 98 -9.16 -18.01 -7.13
N TRP A 99 -7.94 -17.52 -7.20
CA TRP A 99 -7.00 -17.54 -6.08
C TRP A 99 -6.08 -16.33 -6.05
N LEU A 100 -5.54 -16.10 -4.87
CA LEU A 100 -4.49 -15.13 -4.59
C LEU A 100 -3.32 -15.83 -3.93
N LYS A 101 -2.12 -15.59 -4.44
CA LYS A 101 -0.88 -16.12 -3.88
C LYS A 101 0.03 -14.99 -3.44
N PHE A 102 0.57 -15.17 -2.25
CA PHE A 102 1.56 -14.26 -1.69
C PHE A 102 2.91 -14.96 -1.70
N TYR A 103 3.94 -14.27 -2.17
CA TYR A 103 5.31 -14.74 -2.14
C TYR A 103 6.21 -13.68 -1.52
N ASP A 104 7.14 -14.11 -0.69
CA ASP A 104 8.22 -13.27 -0.20
C ASP A 104 9.42 -13.38 -1.14
N PHE A 105 9.98 -12.24 -1.50
CA PHE A 105 11.17 -12.15 -2.33
C PHE A 105 12.43 -12.09 -1.45
N TYR A 106 12.67 -13.18 -0.73
CA TYR A 106 13.76 -13.28 0.26
C TYR A 106 15.17 -13.24 -0.36
N SER A 107 15.32 -13.74 -1.59
CA SER A 107 16.55 -13.63 -2.36
C SER A 107 16.22 -13.37 -3.82
N ASN A 108 17.12 -12.67 -4.53
CA ASN A 108 16.97 -12.31 -5.96
C ASN A 108 16.72 -13.48 -6.93
N THR A 109 16.64 -14.71 -6.41
CA THR A 109 16.46 -15.94 -7.16
C THR A 109 15.31 -16.82 -6.65
N THR A 110 14.70 -16.50 -5.50
CA THR A 110 13.79 -17.42 -4.81
C THR A 110 12.53 -16.73 -4.32
N PHE A 111 11.39 -17.14 -4.88
CA PHE A 111 10.07 -16.83 -4.36
C PHE A 111 9.70 -17.83 -3.27
N VAL A 112 9.52 -17.35 -2.05
CA VAL A 112 9.08 -18.19 -0.92
C VAL A 112 7.57 -18.05 -0.80
N PRO A 113 6.76 -19.11 -1.02
CA PRO A 113 5.32 -19.02 -0.89
C PRO A 113 4.93 -18.74 0.57
N LEU A 114 4.14 -17.69 0.77
CA LEU A 114 3.59 -17.30 2.07
C LEU A 114 2.18 -17.84 2.28
N GLY A 115 1.40 -17.97 1.21
CA GLY A 115 0.04 -18.53 1.26
C GLY A 115 -0.70 -18.45 -0.08
N GLU A 116 -1.72 -19.29 -0.20
CA GLU A 116 -2.68 -19.33 -1.32
C GLU A 116 -4.10 -19.25 -0.76
N TYR A 117 -4.93 -18.39 -1.32
CA TYR A 117 -6.24 -18.06 -0.80
C TYR A 117 -7.26 -17.95 -1.92
N CYS A 118 -8.36 -18.71 -1.83
CA CYS A 118 -9.49 -18.64 -2.75
C CYS A 118 -10.83 -18.40 -2.05
N GLU A 119 -10.79 -18.13 -0.75
CA GLU A 119 -11.95 -17.74 0.05
C GLU A 119 -11.63 -16.46 0.83
N SER A 120 -12.68 -15.75 1.22
CA SER A 120 -12.54 -14.58 2.09
C SER A 120 -11.95 -15.01 3.43
N THR A 121 -10.84 -14.39 3.82
CA THR A 121 -10.10 -14.78 5.02
C THR A 121 -9.43 -13.58 5.67
N ASN A 122 -9.21 -13.68 6.98
CA ASN A 122 -8.44 -12.71 7.75
C ASN A 122 -7.08 -13.31 8.08
N LEU A 123 -6.04 -12.74 7.49
CA LEU A 123 -4.65 -13.06 7.76
C LEU A 123 -4.16 -12.16 8.88
N THR A 124 -3.64 -12.78 9.93
CA THR A 124 -2.99 -12.08 11.02
C THR A 124 -1.53 -12.45 11.05
N ASN A 125 -0.65 -11.45 11.21
CA ASN A 125 0.79 -11.64 11.37
C ASN A 125 1.47 -12.39 10.22
N LEU A 126 1.10 -12.10 8.97
CA LEU A 126 1.86 -12.60 7.82
C LEU A 126 3.20 -11.85 7.76
N LEU A 127 4.27 -12.53 8.19
CA LEU A 127 5.60 -11.95 8.28
C LEU A 127 6.41 -12.26 7.01
N THR A 128 6.94 -11.23 6.38
CA THR A 128 7.95 -11.38 5.33
C THR A 128 9.36 -11.39 5.94
N PHE A 129 10.28 -12.07 5.28
CA PHE A 129 11.70 -12.03 5.55
C PHE A 129 12.41 -10.90 4.80
N SER A 130 11.82 -10.39 3.71
CA SER A 130 12.33 -9.26 2.93
C SER A 130 11.43 -8.01 3.00
N ASN A 131 11.85 -6.92 2.36
CA ASN A 131 11.06 -5.71 2.14
C ASN A 131 10.25 -5.76 0.84
N ILE A 132 10.11 -6.93 0.20
CA ILE A 132 9.47 -7.09 -1.10
C ILE A 132 8.55 -8.33 -1.09
N MET A 133 7.28 -8.12 -1.41
CA MET A 133 6.29 -9.18 -1.54
C MET A 133 5.67 -9.17 -2.93
N TYR A 134 5.51 -10.34 -3.52
CA TYR A 134 4.74 -10.53 -4.74
C TYR A 134 3.34 -11.01 -4.41
N LEU A 135 2.36 -10.31 -4.98
CA LEU A 135 0.97 -10.72 -4.99
C LEU A 135 0.61 -11.19 -6.40
N VAL A 136 0.21 -12.46 -6.53
CA VAL A 136 -0.26 -13.04 -7.78
C VAL A 136 -1.76 -13.26 -7.65
N ILE A 137 -2.52 -12.71 -8.59
CA ILE A 137 -3.97 -12.71 -8.62
C ILE A 137 -4.42 -13.42 -9.89
N ASN A 138 -5.17 -14.49 -9.69
CA ASN A 138 -5.88 -15.21 -10.74
C ASN A 138 -7.35 -15.21 -10.33
N ILE A 139 -8.11 -14.24 -10.82
CA ILE A 139 -9.54 -14.19 -10.55
C ILE A 139 -10.28 -13.89 -11.84
N SER A 140 -11.52 -14.34 -11.92
CA SER A 140 -12.35 -14.19 -13.10
C SER A 140 -12.60 -12.70 -13.46
N PRO A 141 -12.84 -12.38 -14.74
CA PRO A 141 -13.06 -11.01 -15.23
C PRO A 141 -14.22 -10.23 -14.59
N ASP A 142 -15.04 -10.91 -13.80
CA ASP A 142 -16.21 -10.36 -13.14
C ASP A 142 -16.03 -10.18 -11.63
N ASP A 143 -14.89 -10.63 -11.10
CA ASP A 143 -14.63 -10.66 -9.67
C ASP A 143 -13.83 -9.44 -9.23
N MET A 144 -14.02 -9.08 -7.97
CA MET A 144 -13.30 -8.01 -7.31
C MET A 144 -12.73 -8.54 -6.01
N PHE A 145 -11.54 -8.06 -5.69
CA PHE A 145 -10.86 -8.37 -4.45
C PHE A 145 -10.42 -7.09 -3.75
N GLN A 146 -10.55 -7.11 -2.42
CA GLN A 146 -10.04 -6.06 -1.56
C GLN A 146 -9.05 -6.68 -0.57
N LEU A 147 -7.87 -6.06 -0.46
CA LEU A 147 -6.86 -6.34 0.56
C LEU A 147 -6.74 -5.15 1.48
N ASN A 148 -7.06 -5.32 2.75
CA ASN A 148 -6.70 -4.32 3.75
C ASN A 148 -5.35 -4.68 4.38
N ILE A 149 -4.27 -3.99 4.02
CA ILE A 149 -2.95 -4.19 4.60
C ILE A 149 -2.73 -3.21 5.75
N THR A 150 -2.30 -3.73 6.89
CA THR A 150 -1.72 -2.94 7.97
C THR A 150 -0.28 -3.38 8.21
N THR A 151 0.64 -2.41 8.22
CA THR A 151 2.10 -2.56 8.40
C THR A 151 2.58 -1.89 9.68
#